data_AF-M7Z4K3-F1
#
_entry.id   AF-M7Z4K3-F1
#
_cell.length_a   1.000
_cell.length_b   1.000
_cell.length_c   1.000
_cell.angle_alpha   90.00
_cell.angle_beta   90.00
_cell.angle_gamma   90.00
#
_symmetry.space_group_name_H-M   'P 1'
#
loop_
_entity.id
_entity.type
_entity.pdbx_description
1 polymer ?
#
loop_
_entity_poly.entity_id
_entity_poly.type
_entity_poly.pdbx_seq_one_letter_code
_entity_poly.pdbx_strand_id
1 'polypeptide(L)'
;MAVRPPSGRRWDWFVNLSASDYPLVTQDDLMEAFSRLPRDLNFIQHTSHLGWKIKKRARPVILDTALYEADRSELLRPSPNITTNRRGLPTAFKLFTGNIPFHSAFAL
;
A
#
# COMPACT_ATOMS: atom_id res chain seq x y z
N MET A 1 4.86 -7.72 12.72
CA MET A 1 5.85 -8.51 13.50
C MET A 1 7.25 -8.20 12.96
N ALA A 2 8.19 -7.81 13.82
CA ALA A 2 9.58 -7.56 13.45
C ALA A 2 10.45 -8.67 14.05
N VAL A 3 11.36 -9.25 13.26
CA VAL A 3 12.12 -10.44 13.70
C VAL A 3 13.50 -10.04 14.25
N ARG A 4 13.67 -10.37 15.55
CA ARG A 4 14.82 -10.38 16.50
C ARG A 4 15.12 -9.12 17.37
N PRO A 5 15.09 -9.26 18.72
CA PRO A 5 16.24 -8.84 19.56
C PRO A 5 16.52 -9.77 20.78
N PRO A 6 17.78 -9.82 21.27
CA PRO A 6 18.09 -9.10 22.51
C PRO A 6 19.42 -8.31 22.49
N SER A 7 19.35 -7.09 23.03
CA SER A 7 20.36 -6.02 23.19
C SER A 7 20.80 -5.29 21.91
N GLY A 8 20.49 -3.98 21.84
CA GLY A 8 20.90 -3.05 20.75
C GLY A 8 20.05 -3.11 19.48
N ARG A 9 18.75 -2.78 19.56
CA ARG A 9 17.69 -2.89 18.53
C ARG A 9 18.15 -2.66 17.07
N ARG A 10 18.52 -3.74 16.38
CA ARG A 10 18.64 -3.83 14.91
C ARG A 10 17.68 -4.91 14.43
N TRP A 11 16.68 -4.51 13.66
CA TRP A 11 15.74 -5.42 12.98
C TRP A 11 16.25 -5.64 11.56
N ASP A 12 16.13 -6.88 11.07
CA ASP A 12 16.58 -7.24 9.72
C ASP A 12 15.39 -7.36 8.74
N TRP A 13 14.22 -7.75 9.25
CA TRP A 13 13.03 -8.03 8.44
C TRP A 13 11.77 -7.43 9.07
N PHE A 14 10.97 -6.78 8.23
CA PHE A 14 9.64 -6.28 8.59
C PHE A 14 8.57 -7.15 7.94
N VAL A 15 7.72 -7.76 8.76
CA VAL A 15 6.59 -8.58 8.30
C VAL A 15 5.28 -7.93 8.75
N ASN A 16 4.43 -7.59 7.81
CA ASN A 16 3.13 -7.01 8.10
C ASN A 16 2.08 -8.12 8.30
N LEU A 17 1.37 -8.13 9.43
CA LEU A 17 0.37 -9.16 9.79
C LEU A 17 -0.87 -8.49 10.38
N SER A 18 -2.03 -8.88 9.88
CA SER A 18 -3.34 -8.50 10.41
C SER A 18 -3.74 -9.37 11.60
N ALA A 19 -4.77 -8.94 12.32
CA ALA A 19 -5.33 -9.71 13.43
C ALA A 19 -5.95 -11.05 12.99
N SER A 20 -6.18 -11.25 11.68
CA SER A 20 -6.74 -12.48 11.13
C SER A 20 -5.67 -13.41 10.54
N ASP A 21 -4.42 -12.96 10.44
CA ASP A 21 -3.34 -13.78 9.89
C ASP A 21 -2.81 -14.76 10.94
N TYR A 22 -2.57 -16.01 10.54
CA TYR A 22 -2.07 -17.06 11.41
C TYR A 22 -0.76 -17.66 10.86
N PRO A 23 0.31 -17.76 11.67
CA PRO A 23 1.56 -18.35 11.21
C PRO A 23 1.37 -19.84 10.93
N LEU A 24 1.69 -20.26 9.70
CA LEU A 24 1.69 -21.67 9.30
C LEU A 24 3.04 -22.36 9.52
N VAL A 25 4.07 -21.57 9.85
CA VAL A 25 5.45 -22.02 10.03
C VAL A 25 5.90 -21.55 11.40
N THR A 26 6.78 -22.33 12.05
CA THR A 26 7.30 -21.95 13.36
C THR A 26 8.22 -20.73 13.27
N GLN A 27 8.46 -20.07 14.39
CA GLN A 27 9.35 -18.91 14.41
C GLN A 27 10.79 -19.29 14.04
N ASP A 28 11.27 -20.43 14.49
CA ASP A 28 12.66 -20.88 14.25
C ASP A 28 12.88 -21.23 12.77
N ASP A 29 11.95 -21.96 12.15
CA ASP A 29 12.03 -22.28 10.72
C ASP A 29 12.03 -21.00 9.86
N LEU A 30 11.20 -20.01 10.25
CA LEU A 30 11.16 -18.72 9.58
C LEU A 30 12.48 -17.98 9.74
N MET A 31 13.06 -17.96 10.95
CA MET A 31 14.36 -17.34 11.19
C MET A 31 15.49 -18.03 10.43
N GLU A 32 15.50 -19.36 10.37
CA GLU A 32 16.48 -20.14 9.61
C GLU A 32 16.39 -19.81 8.12
N ALA A 33 15.19 -19.80 7.55
CA ALA A 33 14.97 -19.45 6.15
C ALA A 33 15.45 -18.02 5.83
N PHE A 34 15.07 -17.03 6.64
CA PHE A 34 15.48 -15.63 6.44
C PHE A 34 16.96 -15.37 6.75
N SER A 35 17.61 -16.21 7.55
CA SER A 35 19.06 -16.08 7.84
C SER A 35 19.94 -16.37 6.62
N ARG A 36 19.45 -17.19 5.69
CA ARG A 36 20.16 -17.58 4.46
C ARG A 36 19.94 -16.60 3.31
N LEU A 37 19.03 -15.65 3.47
CA LEU A 37 18.67 -14.69 2.42
C LEU A 37 19.50 -13.41 2.53
N PRO A 38 19.92 -12.83 1.38
CA PRO A 38 20.50 -11.49 1.35
C PRO A 38 19.57 -10.44 1.96
N ARG A 39 20.13 -9.52 2.76
CA ARG A 39 19.38 -8.51 3.53
C ARG A 39 18.87 -7.33 2.67
N ASP A 40 19.28 -7.28 1.41
CA ASP A 40 18.89 -6.27 0.41
C ASP A 40 17.67 -6.71 -0.44
N LEU A 41 17.06 -7.86 -0.11
CA LEU A 41 15.87 -8.35 -0.78
C LEU A 41 14.57 -7.86 -0.13
N ASN A 42 13.55 -7.65 -0.96
CA ASN A 42 12.19 -7.33 -0.53
C ASN A 42 11.19 -8.31 -1.15
N PHE A 43 10.35 -8.91 -0.32
CA PHE A 43 9.31 -9.84 -0.76
C PHE A 43 7.97 -9.11 -0.83
N ILE A 44 7.58 -8.71 -2.04
CA ILE A 44 6.32 -8.00 -2.29
C ILE A 44 5.58 -8.69 -3.43
N GLN A 45 4.40 -9.24 -3.12
CA GLN A 45 3.51 -9.78 -4.15
C GLN A 45 2.92 -8.62 -4.97
N HIS A 46 3.21 -8.58 -6.26
CA HIS A 46 2.74 -7.52 -7.14
C HIS A 46 2.42 -8.06 -8.54
N THR A 47 1.55 -7.34 -9.27
CA THR A 47 1.24 -7.57 -10.67
C THR A 47 1.17 -6.25 -11.42
N SER A 48 1.69 -6.22 -12.65
CA SER A 48 1.53 -5.07 -13.56
C SER A 48 0.20 -5.12 -14.32
N HIS A 49 -0.61 -6.16 -14.14
CA HIS A 49 -1.90 -6.29 -14.81
C HIS A 49 -2.99 -5.54 -14.03
N LEU A 50 -3.07 -4.23 -14.25
CA LEU A 50 -3.97 -3.37 -13.45
C LEU A 50 -5.44 -3.38 -13.91
N GLY A 51 -5.75 -3.69 -15.18
CA GLY A 51 -7.13 -3.77 -15.69
C GLY A 51 -8.02 -2.59 -15.27
N TRP A 52 -9.15 -2.87 -14.61
CA TRP A 52 -10.08 -1.84 -14.13
C TRP A 52 -9.50 -0.90 -13.05
N LYS A 53 -8.46 -1.33 -12.32
CA LYS A 53 -7.86 -0.55 -11.24
C LYS A 53 -7.17 0.73 -11.76
N ILE A 54 -6.67 0.74 -13.00
CA ILE A 54 -6.15 1.97 -13.64
C ILE A 54 -7.20 3.07 -13.63
N LYS A 55 -8.43 2.76 -14.06
CA LYS A 55 -9.50 3.75 -14.19
C LYS A 55 -9.96 4.29 -12.83
N LYS A 56 -9.93 3.45 -11.78
CA LYS A 56 -10.40 3.81 -10.44
C LYS A 56 -9.32 4.33 -9.49
N ARG A 57 -8.03 4.03 -9.71
CA ARG A 57 -6.94 4.39 -8.77
C ARG A 57 -5.81 5.21 -9.38
N ALA A 58 -5.52 5.07 -10.68
CA ALA A 58 -4.38 5.76 -11.30
C ALA A 58 -4.75 7.05 -12.03
N ARG A 59 -6.00 7.20 -12.44
CA ARG A 59 -6.53 8.35 -13.20
C ARG A 59 -7.27 9.40 -12.39
N PRO A 60 -7.88 9.13 -11.22
CA PRO A 60 -8.55 10.17 -10.44
C PRO A 60 -7.58 11.25 -9.98
N VAL A 61 -8.01 12.51 -10.05
CA VAL A 61 -7.35 13.62 -9.35
C VAL A 61 -8.17 13.92 -8.11
N ILE A 62 -7.57 13.76 -6.93
CA ILE A 62 -8.20 14.11 -5.66
C ILE A 62 -7.93 15.59 -5.43
N LEU A 63 -8.99 16.39 -5.32
CA LEU A 63 -8.93 17.79 -4.90
C LEU A 63 -9.36 17.85 -3.46
N ASP A 64 -8.54 18.43 -2.59
CA ASP A 64 -8.94 18.70 -1.22
C ASP A 64 -9.75 20.00 -1.18
N THR A 65 -11.06 19.86 -1.00
CA THR A 65 -12.00 20.99 -0.97
C THR A 65 -11.71 21.96 0.18
N ALA A 66 -11.09 21.51 1.29
CA ALA A 66 -10.74 22.37 2.40
C ALA A 66 -9.58 23.32 2.10
N LEU A 67 -8.77 23.00 1.08
CA LEU A 67 -7.61 23.80 0.67
C LEU A 67 -7.91 24.68 -0.56
N TYR A 68 -8.97 24.35 -1.32
CA TYR A 68 -9.25 24.98 -2.61
C TYR A 68 -10.31 26.09 -2.55
N GLU A 69 -11.27 26.05 -1.62
CA GLU A 69 -12.34 27.04 -1.53
C GLU A 69 -12.44 27.65 -0.13
N ALA A 70 -12.19 28.96 -0.03
CA ALA A 70 -12.34 29.73 1.20
C ALA A 70 -13.81 30.11 1.50
N ASP A 71 -14.69 30.06 0.50
CA ASP A 71 -16.09 30.50 0.65
C ASP A 71 -17.04 29.33 0.41
N ARG A 72 -17.68 28.88 1.50
CA ARG A 72 -18.63 27.76 1.50
C ARG A 72 -19.97 28.17 0.92
N SER A 73 -20.12 28.09 -0.40
CA SER A 73 -21.46 28.13 -1.00
C SER A 73 -21.65 26.98 -1.99
N GLU A 74 -22.47 26.03 -1.54
CA GLU A 74 -23.26 25.11 -2.35
C GLU A 74 -22.52 24.10 -3.22
N LEU A 75 -22.37 22.90 -2.63
CA LEU A 75 -22.84 21.64 -3.20
C LEU A 75 -22.87 21.55 -4.75
N LEU A 76 -21.71 21.68 -5.39
CA LEU A 76 -21.52 21.08 -6.70
C LEU A 76 -21.45 19.56 -6.50
N ARG A 77 -22.62 18.92 -6.57
CA ARG A 77 -22.76 17.45 -6.57
C ARG A 77 -21.84 16.84 -7.63
N PRO A 78 -20.99 15.87 -7.25
CA PRO A 78 -21.19 14.53 -7.75
C PRO A 78 -21.16 13.51 -6.60
N SER A 79 -22.22 12.71 -6.47
CA SER A 79 -22.10 11.42 -5.78
C SER A 79 -21.09 10.54 -6.56
N PRO A 80 -20.27 9.66 -5.96
CA PRO A 80 -19.35 9.76 -4.83
C PRO A 80 -17.87 9.99 -5.31
N ASN A 81 -17.20 11.02 -4.81
CA ASN A 81 -15.73 11.21 -4.69
C ASN A 81 -14.77 10.72 -5.80
N ILE A 82 -14.99 11.06 -7.08
CA ILE A 82 -13.91 11.20 -8.08
C ILE A 82 -14.23 12.40 -8.98
N THR A 83 -13.39 13.43 -8.93
CA THR A 83 -13.40 14.59 -9.82
C THR A 83 -13.49 14.15 -11.29
N THR A 84 -14.39 14.77 -12.06
CA THR A 84 -14.65 14.51 -13.48
C THR A 84 -13.41 14.67 -14.39
N ASN A 85 -12.35 15.32 -13.90
CA ASN A 85 -11.06 15.44 -14.57
C ASN A 85 -10.17 14.23 -14.27
N ARG A 86 -10.23 13.21 -15.13
CA ARG A 86 -9.28 12.08 -15.12
C ARG A 86 -7.96 12.54 -15.73
N ARG A 87 -6.86 12.41 -14.97
CA ARG A 87 -5.50 12.64 -15.49
C ARG A 87 -5.13 11.54 -16.50
N GLY A 88 -4.25 11.89 -17.44
CA GLY A 88 -3.47 10.91 -18.20
C GLY A 88 -2.68 9.98 -17.27
N LEU A 89 -2.37 8.77 -17.75
CA LEU A 89 -1.57 7.82 -16.99
C LEU A 89 -0.16 8.39 -16.74
N PRO A 90 0.37 8.33 -15.51
CA PRO A 90 1.76 8.67 -15.26
C PRO A 90 2.68 7.78 -16.10
N THR A 91 3.62 8.39 -16.81
CA THR A 91 4.60 7.69 -17.65
C THR A 91 5.99 7.63 -17.03
N ALA A 92 6.25 8.42 -15.98
CA ALA A 92 7.54 8.46 -15.29
C ALA A 92 7.87 7.17 -14.52
N PHE A 93 6.86 6.35 -14.20
CA PHE A 93 7.03 5.10 -13.46
C PHE A 93 6.00 4.06 -13.89
N LYS A 94 6.34 2.78 -13.68
CA LYS A 94 5.45 1.66 -13.95
C LYS A 94 4.58 1.37 -12.73
N LEU A 95 3.27 1.25 -12.97
CA LEU A 95 2.32 0.92 -11.91
C LEU A 95 2.25 -0.58 -11.69
N PHE A 96 2.28 -0.97 -10.42
CA PHE A 96 2.04 -2.33 -9.96
C PHE A 96 0.95 -2.32 -8.89
N THR A 97 0.14 -3.37 -8.84
CA THR A 97 -0.85 -3.60 -7.77
C THR A 97 -0.54 -4.94 -7.12
N GLY A 98 -0.57 -4.99 -5.80
CA GLY A 98 -0.44 -6.22 -5.03
C GLY A 98 -1.70 -6.53 -4.24
N ASN A 99 -1.71 -7.70 -3.60
CA ASN A 99 -2.59 -7.94 -2.47
C ASN A 99 -1.92 -7.33 -1.24
N ILE A 100 -2.63 -6.42 -0.58
CA ILE A 100 -2.23 -5.96 0.75
C ILE A 100 -3.09 -6.80 1.70
N PRO A 101 -2.52 -7.53 2.67
CA PRO A 101 -3.27 -8.42 3.55
C PRO A 101 -4.24 -7.70 4.52
N PHE A 102 -4.42 -6.38 4.38
CA PHE A 102 -5.33 -5.59 5.21
C PHE A 102 -6.49 -5.03 4.38
N HIS A 103 -7.71 -5.28 4.87
CA HIS A 103 -8.91 -4.52 4.54
C HIS A 103 -8.91 -3.16 5.27
N SER A 104 -7.88 -2.35 5.08
CA SER A 104 -7.90 -0.94 5.48
C SER A 104 -6.81 -0.18 4.74
N ALA A 105 -7.24 0.76 3.92
CA ALA A 105 -6.37 1.71 3.25
C ALA A 105 -5.73 2.61 4.31
N PHE A 106 -4.40 2.58 4.42
CA PHE A 106 -3.64 3.73 4.88
C PHE A 106 -2.79 4.20 3.70
N ALA A 107 -3.06 5.44 3.27
CA ALA A 107 -2.15 6.19 2.42
C ALA A 107 -1.04 6.75 3.32
N LEU A 108 0.21 6.53 2.93
CA LEU A 108 1.34 7.42 3.24
C LEU A 108 1.64 8.21 1.98
#